data_AF-A0A1F7I473-F1
#
_entry.id   AF-A0A1F7I473-F1
#
_cell.length_a   1.000
_cell.length_b   1.000
_cell.length_c   1.000
_cell.angle_alpha   90.00
_cell.angle_beta   90.00
_cell.angle_gamma   90.00
#
_symmetry.space_group_name_H-M   'P 1'
#
loop_
_entity.id
_entity.type
_entity.pdbx_description
1 polymer ?
#
loop_
_entity_poly.entity_id
_entity_poly.type
_entity_poly.pdbx_seq_one_letter_code
_entity_poly.pdbx_strand_id
1 'polypeptide(L)'
;MSGIVLGLFAGTKSLTTPVFFILLLSFYQWYKKEFNLKTLMKQIIIGGIVFSFLYLQSFIQRGGLFNIFFFALKTIKYRIVHNVTSFPGASLVLFLTSYFQTWWGKREFLSVATWTIFWPIGLGLCLFQLKKNIKKKLINAKSLFGAVPILYFFYLGIQAPFPRYFLLVLPFLYLNFVYVVVNHVKKNGTRI
;
A
#
# COMPACT_ATOMS: atom_id res chain seq x y z
N MET A 1 -4.14 -19.08 4.24
CA MET A 1 -3.74 -18.05 5.22
C MET A 1 -3.84 -16.61 4.72
N SER A 2 -3.78 -16.32 3.42
CA SER A 2 -3.88 -14.96 2.85
C SER A 2 -5.18 -14.21 3.21
N GLY A 3 -6.33 -14.89 3.26
CA GLY A 3 -7.62 -14.27 3.61
C GLY A 3 -7.70 -13.70 5.03
N ILE A 4 -7.04 -14.34 6.00
CA ILE A 4 -6.99 -13.87 7.39
C ILE A 4 -6.16 -12.59 7.47
N VAL A 5 -5.02 -12.55 6.80
CA VAL A 5 -4.15 -11.38 6.71
C VAL A 5 -4.88 -10.22 6.04
N LEU A 6 -5.64 -10.47 4.98
CA LEU A 6 -6.49 -9.46 4.33
C LEU A 6 -7.58 -8.90 5.28
N GLY A 7 -8.22 -9.77 6.06
CA GLY A 7 -9.22 -9.37 7.06
C GLY A 7 -8.62 -8.52 8.19
N LEU A 8 -7.43 -8.89 8.69
CA LEU A 8 -6.70 -8.12 9.70
C LEU A 8 -6.24 -6.76 9.15
N PHE A 9 -5.75 -6.70 7.90
CA PHE A 9 -5.41 -5.43 7.25
C PHE A 9 -6.64 -4.54 7.00
N ALA A 10 -7.82 -5.14 6.75
CA ALA A 10 -9.06 -4.37 6.63
C ALA A 10 -9.50 -3.78 7.97
N GLY A 11 -9.20 -4.49 9.07
CA GLY A 11 -9.49 -4.05 10.43
C GLY A 11 -8.65 -2.86 10.92
N THR A 12 -7.41 -2.68 10.43
CA THR A 12 -6.45 -1.69 10.96
C THR A 12 -6.67 -0.25 10.47
N LYS A 13 -7.92 0.23 10.46
CA LYS A 13 -8.30 1.64 10.18
C LYS A 13 -8.16 2.07 8.71
N SER A 14 -7.75 1.20 7.79
CA SER A 14 -7.50 1.54 6.37
C SER A 14 -7.98 0.45 5.41
N LEU A 15 -9.28 0.44 5.09
CA LEU A 15 -9.89 -0.44 4.06
C LEU A 15 -9.22 -0.29 2.68
N THR A 16 -8.56 0.83 2.41
CA THR A 16 -7.85 1.11 1.15
C THR A 16 -6.61 0.24 0.96
N THR A 17 -5.94 -0.15 2.04
CA THR A 17 -4.71 -0.94 2.00
C THR A 17 -4.93 -2.38 1.51
N PRO A 18 -5.89 -3.16 2.06
CA PRO A 18 -6.23 -4.48 1.52
C PRO A 18 -6.66 -4.43 0.07
N VAL A 19 -7.46 -3.43 -0.32
CA VAL A 19 -7.96 -3.27 -1.70
C VAL A 19 -6.78 -3.11 -2.66
N PHE A 20 -5.79 -2.27 -2.32
CA PHE A 20 -4.58 -2.11 -3.11
C PHE A 20 -3.84 -3.44 -3.32
N PHE A 21 -3.61 -4.21 -2.24
CA PHE A 21 -2.91 -5.50 -2.34
C PHE A 21 -3.71 -6.56 -3.09
N ILE A 22 -5.03 -6.61 -2.91
CA ILE A 22 -5.91 -7.52 -3.65
C ILE A 22 -5.82 -7.23 -5.15
N LEU A 23 -5.93 -5.96 -5.55
CA LEU A 23 -5.84 -5.57 -6.97
C LEU A 23 -4.47 -5.88 -7.54
N LEU A 24 -3.39 -5.55 -6.82
CA LEU A 24 -2.02 -5.79 -7.26
C LEU A 24 -1.74 -7.28 -7.46
N LEU A 25 -2.09 -8.12 -6.48
CA LEU A 25 -1.89 -9.56 -6.55
C LEU A 25 -2.76 -10.21 -7.63
N SER A 26 -4.01 -9.76 -7.78
CA SER A 26 -4.91 -10.25 -8.82
C SER A 26 -4.36 -9.93 -10.21
N PHE A 27 -3.85 -8.71 -10.42
CA PHE A 27 -3.22 -8.31 -11.68
C PHE A 27 -1.96 -9.15 -11.97
N TYR A 28 -1.12 -9.39 -10.95
CA TYR A 28 0.06 -10.23 -11.10
C TYR A 28 -0.28 -11.68 -11.47
N GLN A 29 -1.27 -12.28 -10.81
CA GLN A 29 -1.74 -13.63 -11.12
C GLN A 29 -2.38 -13.72 -12.50
N TRP A 30 -3.13 -12.69 -12.91
CA TRP A 30 -3.69 -12.61 -14.25
C TRP A 30 -2.59 -12.54 -15.31
N TYR A 31 -1.57 -11.71 -15.10
CA TYR A 31 -0.40 -11.63 -15.98
C TYR A 31 0.34 -12.98 -16.11
N LYS A 32 0.42 -13.76 -15.02
CA LYS A 32 1.01 -15.11 -15.03
C LYS A 32 0.06 -16.23 -15.50
N LYS A 33 -1.19 -15.91 -15.86
CA LYS A 33 -2.26 -16.87 -16.19
C LYS A 33 -2.56 -17.88 -15.07
N GLU A 34 -2.23 -17.55 -13.82
CA GLU A 34 -2.49 -18.37 -12.62
C GLU A 34 -3.73 -17.88 -11.86
N PHE A 35 -4.50 -16.97 -12.45
CA PHE A 35 -5.65 -16.35 -11.78
C PHE A 35 -6.75 -17.37 -11.53
N ASN A 36 -7.14 -17.49 -10.25
CA ASN A 36 -8.22 -18.36 -9.83
C ASN A 36 -9.28 -17.56 -9.05
N LEU A 37 -10.38 -17.28 -9.74
CA LEU A 37 -11.51 -16.51 -9.19
C LEU A 37 -12.11 -17.19 -7.94
N LYS A 38 -12.22 -18.52 -7.93
CA LYS A 38 -12.79 -19.26 -6.78
C LYS A 38 -11.93 -19.06 -5.54
N THR A 39 -10.60 -19.10 -5.70
CA THR A 39 -9.66 -18.89 -4.60
C THR A 39 -9.70 -17.45 -4.10
N LEU A 40 -9.79 -16.47 -5.00
CA LEU A 40 -9.94 -15.06 -4.64
C LEU A 40 -11.24 -14.82 -3.83
N MET A 41 -12.37 -15.35 -4.29
CA MET A 41 -13.66 -15.20 -3.58
C MET A 41 -13.63 -15.83 -2.20
N LYS A 42 -13.06 -17.04 -2.06
CA LYS A 42 -12.85 -17.66 -0.74
C LYS A 42 -12.05 -16.76 0.20
N GLN A 43 -10.98 -16.13 -0.29
CA GLN A 43 -10.15 -15.22 0.52
C GLN A 43 -10.90 -13.95 0.94
N ILE A 44 -11.72 -13.37 0.04
CA ILE A 44 -12.54 -12.20 0.35
C ILE A 44 -13.60 -12.55 1.41
N ILE A 45 -14.27 -13.70 1.29
CA ILE A 45 -15.25 -14.16 2.27
C ILE A 45 -14.60 -14.36 3.64
N ILE A 46 -13.47 -15.07 3.71
CA ILE A 46 -12.72 -15.28 4.96
C ILE A 46 -12.30 -13.93 5.57
N GLY A 47 -11.79 -13.01 4.74
CA GLY A 47 -11.41 -11.67 5.19
C GLY A 47 -12.60 -10.86 5.71
N GLY A 48 -13.77 -10.98 5.07
CA GLY A 48 -15.01 -10.36 5.53
C GLY A 48 -15.50 -10.91 6.88
N ILE A 49 -15.38 -12.22 7.09
CA ILE A 49 -15.70 -12.86 8.38
C ILE A 49 -14.77 -12.33 9.48
N VAL A 50 -13.45 -12.33 9.23
CA VAL A 50 -12.46 -11.80 10.19
C VAL A 50 -12.70 -10.32 10.50
N PHE A 51 -12.99 -9.51 9.47
CA PHE A 51 -13.37 -8.11 9.65
C PHE A 51 -14.63 -7.99 10.52
N SER A 52 -15.62 -8.84 10.31
CA SER A 52 -16.87 -8.83 11.09
C SER A 52 -16.62 -9.15 12.56
N PHE A 53 -15.75 -10.12 12.84
CA PHE A 53 -15.31 -10.44 14.21
C PHE A 53 -14.60 -9.29 14.91
N LEU A 54 -13.73 -8.55 14.20
CA LEU A 54 -13.02 -7.40 14.79
C LEU A 54 -13.97 -6.27 15.23
N TYR A 55 -15.09 -6.10 14.54
CA TYR A 55 -16.09 -5.08 14.87
C TYR A 55 -17.22 -5.59 15.76
N LEU A 56 -17.19 -6.86 16.19
CA LEU A 56 -18.25 -7.50 16.96
C LEU A 56 -18.51 -6.78 18.30
N GLN A 57 -17.47 -6.26 18.95
CA GLN A 57 -17.63 -5.44 20.16
C GLN A 57 -18.49 -4.18 19.90
N SER A 58 -18.32 -3.54 18.74
CA SER A 58 -19.12 -2.38 18.34
C SER A 58 -20.59 -2.72 18.07
N PHE A 59 -20.90 -3.98 17.71
CA PHE A 59 -22.29 -4.45 17.61
C PHE A 59 -22.94 -4.61 18.98
N ILE A 60 -22.23 -5.25 19.90
CA ILE A 60 -22.73 -5.53 21.25
C ILE A 60 -23.02 -4.20 21.96
N GLN A 61 -22.10 -3.24 21.88
CA GLN A 61 -22.24 -1.93 22.52
C GLN A 61 -23.37 -1.07 21.93
N ARG A 62 -23.84 -1.35 20.71
CA ARG A 62 -24.94 -0.63 20.06
C ARG A 62 -26.25 -1.42 20.02
N GLY A 63 -26.38 -2.46 20.83
CA GLY A 63 -27.61 -3.25 20.94
C GLY A 63 -28.04 -3.93 19.64
N GLY A 64 -27.08 -4.33 18.79
CA GLY A 64 -27.38 -5.04 17.54
C GLY A 64 -27.88 -4.18 16.37
N LEU A 65 -28.07 -2.87 16.56
CA LEU A 65 -28.49 -1.93 15.49
C LEU A 65 -27.37 -1.56 14.51
N PHE A 66 -26.13 -1.98 14.80
CA PHE A 66 -25.01 -1.74 13.92
C PHE A 66 -25.08 -2.72 12.73
N ASN A 67 -24.83 -2.25 11.51
CA ASN A 67 -24.74 -3.11 10.33
C ASN A 67 -23.38 -2.89 9.67
N ILE A 68 -22.55 -3.95 9.63
CA ILE A 68 -21.18 -3.91 9.06
C ILE A 68 -21.19 -3.40 7.62
N PHE A 69 -22.14 -3.87 6.82
CA PHE A 69 -22.18 -3.56 5.40
C PHE A 69 -22.45 -2.07 5.18
N PHE A 70 -23.45 -1.52 5.86
CA PHE A 70 -23.72 -0.08 5.83
C PHE A 70 -22.58 0.74 6.44
N PHE A 71 -21.95 0.25 7.50
CA PHE A 71 -20.80 0.92 8.10
C PHE A 71 -19.61 0.99 7.13
N ALA A 72 -19.29 -0.12 6.46
CA ALA A 72 -18.22 -0.19 5.48
C ALA A 72 -18.52 0.74 4.29
N LEU A 73 -19.74 0.71 3.75
CA LEU A 73 -20.18 1.61 2.67
C LEU A 73 -20.13 3.08 3.08
N LYS A 74 -20.63 3.43 4.27
CA LYS A 74 -20.59 4.81 4.78
C LYS A 74 -19.14 5.28 4.97
N THR A 75 -18.26 4.39 5.42
CA THR A 75 -16.82 4.67 5.57
C THR A 75 -16.14 4.89 4.21
N ILE A 76 -16.47 4.08 3.20
CA ILE A 76 -15.96 4.23 1.84
C ILE A 76 -16.46 5.56 1.24
N LYS A 77 -17.77 5.83 1.31
CA LYS A 77 -18.37 7.10 0.84
C LYS A 77 -17.73 8.31 1.50
N TYR A 78 -17.57 8.27 2.83
CA TYR A 78 -16.96 9.37 3.58
C TYR A 78 -15.52 9.63 3.11
N ARG A 79 -14.73 8.57 2.89
CA ARG A 79 -13.34 8.67 2.39
C ARG A 79 -13.25 9.20 0.96
N ILE A 80 -14.12 8.75 0.05
CA ILE A 80 -14.10 9.24 -1.33
C ILE A 80 -14.33 10.76 -1.36
N VAL A 81 -15.20 11.28 -0.49
CA VAL A 81 -15.54 12.70 -0.45
C VAL A 81 -14.49 13.55 0.30
N HIS A 82 -13.93 13.04 1.41
CA HIS A 82 -13.09 13.84 2.31
C HIS A 82 -11.59 13.53 2.25
N ASN A 83 -11.18 12.44 1.61
CA ASN A 83 -9.78 12.01 1.52
C ASN A 83 -9.17 12.34 0.15
N VAL A 84 -9.55 13.49 -0.43
CA VAL A 84 -9.07 13.95 -1.73
C VAL A 84 -7.90 14.91 -1.54
N THR A 85 -6.84 14.73 -2.33
CA THR A 85 -5.69 15.64 -2.33
C THR A 85 -6.07 17.05 -2.79
N SER A 86 -5.34 18.04 -2.27
CA SER A 86 -5.34 19.41 -2.80
C SER A 86 -4.86 19.47 -4.26
N PHE A 87 -3.92 18.60 -4.64
CA PHE A 87 -3.41 18.44 -6.00
C PHE A 87 -2.93 16.99 -6.24
N PRO A 88 -3.02 16.47 -7.48
CA PRO A 88 -2.58 15.10 -7.78
C PRO A 88 -1.08 14.95 -7.54
N GLY A 89 -0.69 13.89 -6.81
CA GLY A 89 0.71 13.60 -6.51
C GLY A 89 1.25 14.28 -5.26
N ALA A 90 0.42 14.92 -4.43
CA ALA A 90 0.84 15.53 -3.17
C ALA A 90 1.59 14.55 -2.24
N SER A 91 1.19 13.29 -2.22
CA SER A 91 1.87 12.23 -1.46
C SER A 91 3.30 11.95 -1.95
N LEU A 92 3.56 12.12 -3.25
CA LEU A 92 4.88 11.95 -3.83
C LEU A 92 5.78 13.16 -3.53
N VAL A 93 5.23 14.38 -3.59
CA VAL A 93 5.93 15.60 -3.18
C VAL A 93 6.35 15.51 -1.71
N LEU A 94 5.44 15.08 -0.84
CA LEU A 94 5.74 14.85 0.58
C LEU A 94 6.87 13.84 0.78
N PHE A 95 6.84 12.75 0.01
CA PHE A 95 7.85 11.71 0.11
C PHE A 95 9.23 12.17 -0.39
N LEU A 96 9.29 13.03 -1.41
CA LEU A 96 10.55 13.54 -1.97
C LEU A 96 11.13 14.74 -1.21
N THR A 97 10.29 15.63 -0.70
CA THR A 97 10.71 16.97 -0.25
C THR A 97 10.49 17.24 1.24
N SER A 98 9.84 16.33 1.98
CA SER A 98 9.38 16.49 3.38
C SER A 98 8.19 17.43 3.60
N TYR A 99 7.85 18.26 2.61
CA TYR A 99 6.79 19.26 2.72
C TYR A 99 5.47 18.76 2.12
N PHE A 100 4.36 19.12 2.76
CA PHE A 100 3.04 18.93 2.19
C PHE A 100 2.13 20.12 2.51
N GLN A 101 1.19 20.38 1.61
CA GLN A 101 0.13 21.35 1.87
C GLN A 101 -1.00 20.68 2.62
N THR A 102 -1.50 21.31 3.69
CA THR A 102 -2.67 20.79 4.39
C THR A 102 -3.88 20.81 3.45
N TRP A 103 -4.61 19.70 3.34
CA TRP A 103 -5.90 19.66 2.63
C TRP A 103 -7.04 20.19 3.51
N TRP A 104 -6.77 20.42 4.81
CA TRP A 104 -7.69 20.96 5.80
C TRP A 104 -7.22 22.33 6.29
N GLY A 105 -8.16 23.15 6.76
CA GLY A 105 -7.86 24.49 7.28
C GLY A 105 -7.35 25.46 6.22
N LYS A 106 -6.36 26.30 6.59
CA LYS A 106 -5.84 27.42 5.79
C LYS A 106 -4.90 27.03 4.64
N ARG A 107 -4.75 25.73 4.34
CA ARG A 107 -3.87 25.19 3.28
C ARG A 107 -2.41 25.64 3.38
N GLU A 108 -1.88 25.57 4.60
CA GLU A 108 -0.49 25.92 4.91
C GLU A 108 0.47 24.78 4.53
N PHE A 109 1.74 25.12 4.29
CA PHE A 109 2.79 24.12 4.06
C PHE A 109 3.42 23.72 5.39
N LEU A 110 3.39 22.42 5.68
CA LEU A 110 3.99 21.84 6.88
C LEU A 110 5.12 20.89 6.50
N SER A 111 6.19 20.90 7.29
CA SER A 111 7.30 19.95 7.19
C SER A 111 7.05 18.74 8.09
N VAL A 112 7.46 17.55 7.63
CA VAL A 112 7.31 16.31 8.39
C VAL A 112 8.63 15.93 9.04
N ALA A 113 8.65 15.87 10.38
CA ALA A 113 9.83 15.51 11.16
C ALA A 113 10.37 14.09 10.92
N THR A 114 9.51 13.17 10.45
CA THR A 114 9.90 11.78 10.18
C THR A 114 10.54 11.57 8.80
N TRP A 115 10.67 12.61 7.99
CA TRP A 115 11.28 12.51 6.66
C TRP A 115 12.79 12.29 6.77
N THR A 116 13.34 11.45 5.89
CA THR A 116 14.78 11.19 5.81
C THR A 116 15.23 11.09 4.35
N ILE A 117 16.50 11.38 4.09
CA ILE A 117 17.06 11.30 2.73
C ILE A 117 17.07 9.88 2.14
N PHE A 118 16.96 8.86 2.99
CA PHE A 118 16.81 7.47 2.57
C PHE A 118 15.52 7.20 1.80
N TRP A 119 14.49 8.03 1.98
CA TRP A 119 13.22 7.90 1.27
C TRP A 119 13.37 8.10 -0.24
N PRO A 120 13.81 9.28 -0.74
CA PRO A 120 13.99 9.49 -2.18
C PRO A 120 15.04 8.54 -2.77
N ILE A 121 16.10 8.22 -2.04
CA ILE A 121 17.12 7.25 -2.47
C ILE A 121 16.49 5.86 -2.67
N GLY A 122 15.71 5.39 -1.71
CA GLY A 122 15.01 4.11 -1.79
C GLY A 122 14.05 4.05 -2.98
N LEU A 123 13.30 5.12 -3.23
CA LEU A 123 12.43 5.21 -4.40
C LEU A 123 13.23 5.15 -5.71
N GLY A 124 14.35 5.87 -5.79
CA GLY A 124 15.24 5.85 -6.95
C GLY A 124 15.79 4.46 -7.26
N LEU A 125 16.18 3.70 -6.22
CA LEU A 125 16.61 2.31 -6.36
C LEU A 125 15.49 1.40 -6.87
N CYS A 126 14.27 1.58 -6.38
CA CYS A 126 13.10 0.86 -6.87
C CYS A 126 12.83 1.14 -8.36
N LEU A 127 12.87 2.41 -8.77
CA LEU A 127 12.71 2.81 -10.17
C LEU A 127 13.80 2.22 -11.06
N PHE A 128 15.06 2.27 -10.63
CA PHE A 128 16.19 1.70 -11.35
C PHE A 128 16.03 0.19 -11.54
N GLN A 129 15.70 -0.53 -10.48
CA GLN A 129 15.53 -1.99 -10.52
C GLN A 129 14.32 -2.39 -11.38
N LEU A 130 13.19 -1.67 -11.26
CA LEU A 130 12.00 -1.91 -12.08
C LEU A 130 12.31 -1.68 -13.57
N LYS A 131 12.97 -0.57 -13.92
CA LYS A 131 13.40 -0.26 -15.29
C LYS A 131 14.30 -1.36 -15.86
N LYS A 132 15.25 -1.86 -15.05
CA LYS A 132 16.13 -2.97 -15.43
C LYS A 132 15.36 -4.28 -15.67
N ASN A 133 14.41 -4.62 -14.81
CA ASN A 133 13.62 -5.84 -14.91
C ASN A 133 12.67 -5.81 -16.11
N ILE A 134 12.03 -4.66 -16.38
CA ILE A 134 11.18 -4.44 -17.57
C ILE A 134 12.02 -4.60 -18.85
N LYS A 135 13.19 -3.95 -18.94
CA LYS A 135 14.08 -4.08 -20.11
C LYS A 135 14.50 -5.52 -20.39
N LYS A 136 14.70 -6.32 -19.34
CA LYS A 136 15.08 -7.73 -19.46
C LYS A 136 13.89 -8.69 -19.61
N LYS A 137 12.64 -8.19 -19.61
CA LYS A 137 11.39 -8.99 -19.58
C LYS A 137 11.34 -10.02 -18.43
N LEU A 138 12.07 -9.78 -17.34
CA LEU A 138 12.14 -10.68 -16.18
C LEU A 138 11.14 -10.25 -15.11
N ILE A 139 9.84 -10.40 -15.40
CA ILE A 139 8.78 -10.15 -14.42
C ILE A 139 8.60 -11.39 -13.55
N ASN A 140 9.17 -11.35 -12.35
CA ASN A 140 9.14 -12.42 -11.34
C ASN A 140 8.55 -11.89 -10.03
N ALA A 141 8.24 -12.76 -9.07
CA ALA A 141 7.72 -12.31 -7.77
C ALA A 141 8.62 -11.26 -7.09
N LYS A 142 9.95 -11.38 -7.25
CA LYS A 142 10.94 -10.41 -6.73
C LYS A 142 10.85 -9.03 -7.38
N SER A 143 10.37 -8.91 -8.62
CA SER A 143 10.17 -7.59 -9.25
C SER A 143 8.97 -6.84 -8.67
N LEU A 144 8.07 -7.53 -7.96
CA LEU A 144 6.99 -6.87 -7.22
C LEU A 144 7.54 -5.99 -6.09
N PHE A 145 8.69 -6.32 -5.49
CA PHE A 145 9.29 -5.48 -4.45
C PHE A 145 9.65 -4.08 -4.95
N GLY A 146 10.11 -3.97 -6.20
CA GLY A 146 10.35 -2.67 -6.84
C GLY A 146 9.07 -1.99 -7.34
N ALA A 147 8.09 -2.78 -7.80
CA ALA A 147 6.84 -2.24 -8.33
C ALA A 147 5.89 -1.71 -7.25
N VAL A 148 5.81 -2.38 -6.09
CA VAL A 148 4.87 -2.06 -4.99
C VAL A 148 5.02 -0.60 -4.54
N PRO A 149 6.22 -0.08 -4.17
CA PRO A 149 6.39 1.32 -3.80
C PRO A 149 5.86 2.28 -4.86
N ILE A 150 6.22 2.04 -6.13
CA ILE A 150 5.89 2.93 -7.24
C ILE A 150 4.37 2.95 -7.49
N LEU A 151 3.75 1.77 -7.62
CA LEU A 151 2.31 1.65 -7.82
C LEU A 151 1.52 2.20 -6.64
N TYR A 152 2.05 2.04 -5.42
CA TYR A 152 1.43 2.59 -4.23
C TYR A 152 1.49 4.13 -4.20
N PHE A 153 2.57 4.76 -4.68
CA PHE A 153 2.59 6.22 -4.83
C PHE A 153 1.61 6.73 -5.87
N PHE A 154 1.42 6.02 -6.99
CA PHE A 154 0.36 6.36 -7.94
C PHE A 154 -1.03 6.25 -7.28
N TYR A 155 -1.25 5.21 -6.49
CA TYR A 155 -2.50 5.04 -5.73
C TYR A 155 -2.72 6.13 -4.68
N LEU A 156 -1.66 6.54 -3.97
CA LEU A 156 -1.68 7.64 -3.02
C LEU A 156 -1.74 9.03 -3.68
N GLY A 157 -1.48 9.14 -4.98
CA GLY A 157 -1.50 10.41 -5.70
C GLY A 157 -2.86 11.10 -5.67
N ILE A 158 -3.94 10.34 -5.44
CA ILE A 158 -5.32 10.83 -5.37
C ILE A 158 -5.76 11.05 -3.89
N GLN A 159 -5.01 10.48 -2.94
CA GLN A 159 -5.34 10.53 -1.51
C GLN A 159 -4.55 11.58 -0.75
N ALA A 160 -5.20 12.18 0.24
CA ALA A 160 -4.59 13.17 1.12
C ALA A 160 -3.17 12.77 1.58
N PRO A 161 -2.17 13.67 1.51
CA PRO A 161 -0.79 13.35 1.87
C PRO A 161 -0.64 13.16 3.38
N PHE A 162 -0.37 11.92 3.82
CA PHE A 162 -0.05 11.62 5.21
C PHE A 162 1.22 10.77 5.34
N PRO A 163 2.14 11.09 6.28
CA PRO A 163 3.37 10.30 6.49
C PRO A 163 3.12 8.84 6.84
N ARG A 164 2.05 8.55 7.59
CA ARG A 164 1.71 7.19 8.01
C ARG A 164 1.43 6.23 6.85
N TYR A 165 1.05 6.74 5.67
CA TYR A 165 0.83 5.88 4.51
C TYR A 165 2.14 5.28 4.00
N PHE A 166 3.28 5.92 4.25
CA PHE A 166 4.58 5.41 3.84
C PHE A 166 5.04 4.19 4.63
N LEU A 167 4.50 3.96 5.84
CA LEU A 167 4.80 2.77 6.65
C LEU A 167 4.55 1.46 5.89
N LEU A 168 3.58 1.44 4.97
CA LEU A 168 3.26 0.27 4.15
C LEU A 168 4.29 0.00 3.06
N VAL A 169 5.02 1.03 2.63
CA VAL A 169 5.99 0.95 1.54
C VAL A 169 7.41 0.70 2.05
N LEU A 170 7.71 1.13 3.28
CA LEU A 170 9.04 0.98 3.89
C LEU A 170 9.60 -0.45 3.84
N PRO A 171 8.86 -1.52 4.17
CA PRO A 171 9.39 -2.88 4.08
C PRO A 171 9.83 -3.25 2.66
N PHE A 172 9.10 -2.79 1.64
CA PHE A 172 9.43 -3.06 0.24
C PHE A 172 10.64 -2.26 -0.23
N LEU A 173 10.76 -0.99 0.20
CA LEU A 173 11.96 -0.18 -0.04
C LEU A 173 13.19 -0.86 0.58
N TYR A 174 13.08 -1.33 1.82
CA TYR A 174 14.14 -2.03 2.52
C TYR A 174 14.54 -3.34 1.82
N LEU A 175 13.58 -4.19 1.49
CA LEU A 175 13.84 -5.45 0.77
C LEU A 175 14.52 -5.21 -0.58
N ASN A 176 14.14 -4.13 -1.28
CA ASN A 176 14.76 -3.77 -2.54
C ASN A 176 16.21 -3.28 -2.34
N PHE A 177 16.43 -2.42 -1.35
CA PHE A 177 17.77 -1.97 -0.97
C PHE A 177 18.70 -3.16 -0.69
N VAL A 178 18.28 -4.08 0.18
CA VAL A 178 19.05 -5.29 0.49
C VAL A 178 19.32 -6.12 -0.76
N TYR A 179 18.32 -6.32 -1.62
CA TYR A 179 18.48 -7.06 -2.87
C TYR A 179 19.53 -6.42 -3.78
N VAL A 180 19.54 -5.09 -3.92
CA VAL A 180 20.53 -4.38 -4.75
C VAL A 180 21.93 -4.53 -4.15
N VAL A 181 22.08 -4.32 -2.84
CA VAL A 181 23.36 -4.44 -2.14
C VAL A 181 23.93 -5.86 -2.26
N VAL A 182 23.13 -6.89 -1.96
CA VAL A 182 23.57 -8.30 -2.04
C VAL A 182 24.00 -8.67 -3.45
N ASN A 183 23.27 -8.23 -4.49
CA ASN A 183 23.68 -8.50 -5.87
C ASN A 183 24.96 -7.76 -6.27
N HIS A 184 25.19 -6.57 -5.72
CA HIS A 184 26.41 -5.81 -5.97
C HIS A 184 27.61 -6.51 -5.31
N VAL A 185 27.47 -6.90 -4.04
CA VAL A 185 28.49 -7.67 -3.28
C VAL A 185 28.82 -8.99 -3.96
N LYS A 186 27.79 -9.76 -4.39
CA LYS A 186 27.99 -11.02 -5.13
C LYS A 186 28.69 -10.82 -6.48
N LYS A 187 28.42 -9.71 -7.17
CA LYS A 187 29.05 -9.40 -8.46
C LYS A 187 30.52 -9.01 -8.30
N ASN A 188 30.88 -8.40 -7.16
CA ASN A 188 32.24 -7.95 -6.87
C ASN A 188 33.09 -9.01 -6.14
N GLY A 189 32.64 -10.27 -6.07
CA GLY A 189 33.47 -11.41 -5.68
C GLY A 189 33.69 -11.61 -4.18
N THR A 190 33.22 -10.73 -3.30
CA THR A 190 33.21 -10.99 -1.85
C THR A 190 32.11 -11.99 -1.52
N ARG A 191 32.48 -13.28 -1.48
CA ARG A 191 31.71 -14.33 -0.80
C ARG A 191 31.69 -13.96 0.70
N ILE A 192 30.52 -13.64 1.22
CA ILE A 192 30.20 -13.76 2.65
C ILE A 192 29.40 -15.04 2.78
#